data_AF-A0A6V7X375-F1
#
_entry.id   AF-A0A6V7X375-F1
#
_cell.length_a   1.000
_cell.length_b   1.000
_cell.length_c   1.000
_cell.angle_alpha   90.00
_cell.angle_beta   90.00
_cell.angle_gamma   90.00
#
_symmetry.space_group_name_H-M   'P 1'
#
loop_
_entity.id
_entity.type
_entity.pdbx_description
1 polymer ?
#
loop_
_entity_poly.entity_id
_entity_poly.type
_entity_poly.pdbx_seq_one_letter_code
_entity_poly.pdbx_strand_id
1 'polypeptide(L)'
;MFGTAWLALTLANFRKTKFFGKYKREIVSDYALPLAVCAMTLIANFWFGDVPKETFNLDENTPAFNFGKFWLLPLTGHLLCCFLGLPLAILFAMDQMLVTSTFKERPSRKLGFYGCFIN
;
A
#
# COMPACT_ATOMS: atom_id res chain seq x y z
N MET A 1 0.04 -17.02 2.38
CA MET A 1 0.22 -15.79 3.20
C MET A 1 1.31 -15.93 4.27
N PHE A 2 1.33 -16.99 5.09
CA PHE A 2 2.40 -17.18 6.08
C PHE A 2 3.81 -17.32 5.48
N GLY A 3 3.95 -17.95 4.31
CA GLY A 3 5.24 -18.08 3.60
C GLY A 3 5.82 -16.73 3.16
N THR A 4 5.02 -15.84 2.56
CA THR A 4 5.45 -14.48 2.21
C THR A 4 5.83 -13.67 3.45
N ALA A 5 5.05 -13.76 4.53
CA ALA A 5 5.33 -13.05 5.78
C ALA A 5 6.64 -13.52 6.43
N TRP A 6 6.84 -14.84 6.51
CA TRP A 6 8.08 -15.44 7.00
C TRP A 6 9.28 -15.00 6.15
N LEU A 7 9.17 -15.10 4.82
CA LEU A 7 10.24 -14.71 3.91
C LEU A 7 10.55 -13.21 4.01
N ALA A 8 9.54 -12.35 4.11
CA ALA A 8 9.72 -10.91 4.35
C ALA A 8 10.40 -10.60 5.70
N LEU A 9 10.00 -11.30 6.78
CA LEU A 9 10.62 -11.17 8.10
C LEU A 9 12.07 -11.66 8.10
N THR A 10 12.36 -12.77 7.41
CA THR A 10 13.74 -13.25 7.26
C THR A 10 14.60 -12.28 6.44
N LEU A 11 14.11 -11.71 5.33
CA LEU A 11 14.81 -10.65 4.57
C LEU A 11 15.04 -9.39 5.42
N ALA A 12 14.05 -8.96 6.19
CA ALA A 12 14.20 -7.84 7.12
C ALA A 12 15.22 -8.13 8.25
N ASN A 13 15.41 -9.41 8.61
CA ASN A 13 16.39 -9.87 9.58
C ASN A 13 17.78 -10.15 8.97
N PHE A 14 17.89 -10.47 7.68
CA PHE A 14 19.16 -10.62 6.95
C PHE A 14 20.02 -9.34 6.98
N ARG A 15 19.39 -8.18 7.19
CA ARG A 15 20.00 -6.89 7.56
C ARG A 15 21.04 -6.99 8.69
N LYS A 16 20.91 -7.94 9.64
CA LYS A 16 21.86 -8.14 10.75
C LYS A 16 23.02 -9.09 10.42
N THR A 17 22.93 -9.86 9.34
CA THR A 17 23.92 -10.88 8.99
C THR A 17 24.99 -10.32 8.05
N LYS A 18 26.26 -10.68 8.31
CA LYS A 18 27.47 -10.01 7.80
C LYS A 18 27.93 -10.51 6.42
N PHE A 19 27.01 -10.91 5.53
CA PHE A 19 27.36 -11.71 4.34
C PHE A 19 27.53 -10.94 3.02
N PHE A 20 27.10 -9.68 2.90
CA PHE A 20 27.23 -8.89 1.66
C PHE A 20 27.68 -7.44 1.92
N GLY A 21 28.44 -6.86 0.98
CA GLY A 21 28.98 -5.50 1.08
C GLY A 21 27.93 -4.43 1.41
N LYS A 22 28.32 -3.37 2.15
CA LYS A 22 27.44 -2.33 2.72
C LYS A 22 26.35 -1.84 1.75
N TYR A 23 26.72 -1.60 0.49
CA TYR A 23 25.83 -1.07 -0.55
C TYR A 23 24.69 -2.03 -0.95
N LYS A 24 24.98 -3.33 -1.10
CA LYS A 24 23.94 -4.31 -1.46
C LYS A 24 22.96 -4.57 -0.32
N ARG A 25 23.40 -4.41 0.93
CA ARG A 25 22.56 -4.59 2.13
C ARG A 25 21.49 -3.50 2.26
N GLU A 26 21.84 -2.27 1.89
CA GLU A 26 20.94 -1.13 1.95
C GLU A 26 19.80 -1.29 0.95
N ILE A 27 20.14 -1.57 -0.31
CA ILE A 27 19.18 -1.81 -1.39
C ILE A 27 18.25 -3.00 -1.05
N VAL A 28 18.78 -4.13 -0.62
CA VAL A 28 17.95 -5.31 -0.31
C VAL A 28 17.02 -5.07 0.88
N SER A 29 17.45 -4.24 1.86
CA SER A 29 16.61 -3.90 3.02
C SER A 29 15.46 -2.97 2.63
N ASP A 30 15.70 -1.99 1.75
CA ASP A 30 14.67 -1.05 1.30
C ASP A 30 13.65 -1.70 0.36
N TYR A 31 14.06 -2.74 -0.38
CA TYR A 31 13.21 -3.53 -1.26
C TYR A 31 12.75 -4.87 -0.67
N ALA A 32 12.91 -5.10 0.65
CA ALA A 32 12.58 -6.40 1.27
C ALA A 32 11.11 -6.81 1.07
N LEU A 33 10.19 -5.84 1.10
CA LEU A 33 8.76 -6.07 0.93
C LEU A 33 8.40 -6.51 -0.51
N PRO A 34 8.71 -5.74 -1.58
CA PRO A 34 8.43 -6.17 -2.95
C PRO A 34 9.23 -7.41 -3.35
N LEU A 35 10.48 -7.56 -2.87
CA LEU A 35 11.31 -8.72 -3.19
C LEU A 35 10.75 -10.02 -2.61
N ALA A 36 10.21 -9.97 -1.39
CA ALA A 36 9.58 -11.15 -0.76
C ALA A 36 8.31 -11.60 -1.50
N VAL A 37 7.50 -10.63 -1.96
CA VAL A 37 6.32 -10.92 -2.80
C VAL A 37 6.77 -11.58 -4.12
N CYS A 38 7.76 -11.00 -4.80
CA CYS A 38 8.26 -11.52 -6.07
C CYS A 38 8.84 -12.95 -5.93
N ALA A 39 9.65 -13.20 -4.90
CA ALA A 39 10.23 -14.51 -4.63
C ALA A 39 9.15 -15.56 -4.34
N MET A 40 8.15 -15.23 -3.52
CA MET A 40 7.06 -16.18 -3.22
C MET A 40 6.17 -16.43 -4.45
N THR A 41 5.93 -15.41 -5.28
CA THR A 41 5.20 -15.57 -6.55
C THR A 41 5.94 -16.52 -7.50
N LEU A 42 7.26 -16.39 -7.62
CA LEU A 42 8.08 -17.29 -8.42
C LEU A 42 8.05 -18.73 -7.87
N ILE A 43 8.28 -18.91 -6.56
CA ILE A 43 8.23 -20.23 -5.91
C ILE A 43 6.84 -20.86 -6.08
N ALA A 44 5.77 -20.10 -5.89
CA ALA A 44 4.41 -20.57 -6.13
C ALA A 44 4.17 -20.93 -7.60
N ASN A 45 4.75 -20.20 -8.55
CA ASN A 45 4.65 -20.52 -9.98
C ASN A 45 5.41 -21.80 -10.37
N PHE A 46 6.60 -22.01 -9.82
CA PHE A 46 7.41 -23.20 -10.09
C PHE A 46 6.86 -24.47 -9.41
N TRP A 47 6.34 -24.37 -8.18
CA TRP A 47 5.88 -25.53 -7.41
C TRP A 47 4.40 -25.86 -7.59
N PHE A 48 3.57 -24.85 -7.87
CA PHE A 48 2.12 -24.97 -8.08
C PHE A 48 1.77 -24.51 -9.50
N GLY A 49 2.32 -25.17 -10.51
CA GLY A 49 1.93 -24.96 -11.91
C GLY A 49 0.54 -25.50 -12.25
N ASP A 50 0.00 -26.40 -11.41
CA ASP A 50 -1.21 -27.20 -11.72
C ASP A 50 -2.40 -26.93 -10.78
N VAL A 51 -2.28 -25.97 -9.85
CA VAL A 51 -3.39 -25.58 -8.95
C VAL A 51 -3.97 -24.25 -9.40
N PRO A 52 -5.30 -24.15 -9.63
CA PRO A 52 -5.94 -22.90 -10.01
C PRO A 52 -5.69 -21.87 -8.91
N LYS A 53 -4.91 -20.84 -9.24
CA LYS A 53 -4.71 -19.68 -8.38
C LYS A 53 -5.84 -18.71 -8.67
N GLU A 54 -6.45 -18.19 -7.62
CA GLU A 54 -7.36 -17.04 -7.71
C GLU A 54 -6.55 -15.83 -8.20
N THR A 55 -6.44 -15.69 -9.52
CA THR A 55 -5.88 -14.51 -10.16
C THR A 55 -6.85 -13.38 -9.96
N PHE A 56 -6.33 -12.16 -9.76
CA PHE A 56 -7.15 -10.96 -9.86
C PHE A 56 -7.71 -10.91 -11.29
N ASN A 57 -8.95 -11.35 -11.47
CA ASN A 57 -9.69 -11.18 -12.71
C ASN A 57 -9.99 -9.69 -12.85
N LEU A 58 -9.11 -9.00 -13.55
CA LEU A 58 -9.39 -7.67 -14.07
C LEU A 58 -10.38 -7.90 -15.21
N ASP A 59 -11.67 -7.68 -14.93
CA ASP A 59 -12.73 -7.81 -15.92
C ASP A 59 -12.58 -6.69 -16.95
N GLU A 60 -11.81 -6.97 -18.01
CA GLU A 60 -11.46 -6.02 -19.08
C GLU A 60 -12.70 -5.48 -19.82
N ASN A 61 -13.85 -6.15 -19.65
CA ASN A 61 -15.10 -5.83 -20.34
C ASN A 61 -16.02 -4.88 -19.55
N THR A 62 -15.62 -4.48 -18.33
CA THR A 62 -16.31 -3.42 -17.59
C THR A 62 -15.53 -2.11 -17.73
N PRO A 63 -16.14 -1.02 -18.21
CA PRO A 63 -15.47 0.27 -18.22
C PRO A 63 -15.19 0.66 -16.76
N ALA A 64 -13.91 0.62 -16.38
CA ALA A 64 -13.44 0.94 -15.01
C ALA A 64 -13.90 2.33 -14.52
N PHE A 65 -14.29 3.21 -15.44
CA PHE A 65 -14.87 4.53 -15.18
C PHE A 65 -16.20 4.69 -15.92
N ASN A 66 -17.28 4.22 -15.31
CA ASN A 66 -18.62 4.67 -15.69
C ASN A 66 -19.00 5.85 -14.79
N PHE A 67 -19.03 7.06 -15.36
CA PHE A 67 -19.56 8.22 -14.64
C PHE A 67 -21.05 7.98 -14.38
N GLY A 68 -21.37 7.62 -13.14
CA GLY A 68 -22.75 7.52 -12.69
C GLY A 68 -23.48 8.82 -12.99
N LYS A 69 -24.72 8.72 -13.48
CA LYS A 69 -25.58 9.87 -13.81
C LYS A 69 -25.98 10.60 -12.52
N PHE A 70 -25.06 11.37 -11.94
CA PHE A 70 -25.23 12.15 -10.72
C PHE A 70 -26.47 13.06 -10.78
N TRP A 71 -26.76 13.57 -11.97
CA TRP A 71 -27.88 14.46 -12.25
C TRP A 71 -29.27 13.83 -12.16
N LEU A 72 -29.38 12.49 -12.19
CA LEU A 72 -30.67 11.79 -12.17
C LEU A 72 -31.12 11.42 -10.74
N LEU A 73 -30.34 11.77 -9.72
CA LEU A 73 -30.57 11.33 -8.34
C LEU A 73 -31.51 12.29 -7.59
N PRO A 74 -32.52 11.79 -6.86
CA PRO A 74 -33.41 12.64 -6.06
C PRO A 74 -32.64 13.46 -5.01
N LEU A 75 -33.24 14.57 -4.57
CA LEU A 75 -32.65 15.47 -3.56
C LEU A 75 -32.30 14.73 -2.24
N THR A 76 -33.11 13.74 -1.87
CA THR A 76 -32.86 12.86 -0.72
C THR A 76 -31.54 12.09 -0.83
N GLY A 77 -31.15 11.67 -2.05
CA GLY A 77 -29.89 10.97 -2.28
C GLY A 77 -28.67 11.85 -2.06
N HIS A 78 -28.77 13.14 -2.39
CA HIS A 78 -27.70 14.12 -2.17
C HIS A 78 -27.49 14.39 -0.68
N LEU A 79 -28.56 14.52 0.10
CA LEU A 79 -28.49 14.70 1.55
C LEU A 79 -27.85 13.49 2.26
N LEU A 80 -28.22 12.28 1.84
CA LEU A 80 -27.64 11.05 2.39
C LEU A 80 -26.15 10.93 2.06
N CYS A 81 -25.75 11.27 0.82
CA CYS A 81 -24.35 11.28 0.40
C CYS A 81 -23.53 12.29 1.22
N CYS A 82 -24.08 13.48 1.50
CA CYS A 82 -23.41 14.49 2.33
C CYS A 82 -23.24 14.01 3.77
N PHE A 83 -24.28 13.40 4.34
CA PHE A 83 -24.24 12.82 5.68
C PHE A 83 -23.22 11.68 5.81
N LEU A 84 -23.12 10.82 4.79
CA LEU A 84 -22.15 9.72 4.75
C LEU A 84 -20.72 10.19 4.40
N GLY A 85 -20.58 11.29 3.66
CA GLY A 85 -19.29 11.89 3.33
C GLY A 85 -18.58 12.52 4.52
N LEU A 86 -19.33 13.03 5.50
CA LEU A 86 -18.79 13.63 6.72
C LEU A 86 -17.90 12.67 7.54
N PRO A 87 -18.34 11.44 7.92
CA PRO A 87 -17.49 10.50 8.65
C PRO A 87 -16.32 10.00 7.80
N LEU A 88 -16.49 9.89 6.48
CA LEU A 88 -15.41 9.49 5.57
C LEU A 88 -14.31 10.57 5.52
N ALA A 89 -14.68 11.85 5.46
CA ALA A 89 -13.74 12.96 5.54
C ALA A 89 -12.98 13.01 6.87
N ILE A 90 -13.65 12.72 7.99
CA ILE A 90 -13.02 12.63 9.31
C ILE A 90 -12.01 11.48 9.36
N LEU A 91 -12.34 10.31 8.78
CA LEU A 91 -11.44 9.16 8.72
C LEU A 91 -10.15 9.52 7.96
N PHE A 92 -10.28 10.11 6.77
CA PHE A 92 -9.12 10.55 5.99
C PHE A 92 -8.31 11.64 6.70
N ALA A 93 -8.96 12.60 7.36
CA ALA A 93 -8.27 13.64 8.12
C ALA A 93 -7.44 13.03 9.26
N MET A 94 -7.99 12.07 10.00
CA MET A 94 -7.28 11.36 11.07
C MET A 94 -6.06 10.60 10.54
N ASP A 95 -6.18 9.91 9.40
CA ASP A 95 -5.06 9.24 8.75
C ASP A 95 -3.92 10.21 8.40
N GLN A 96 -4.24 11.36 7.80
CA GLN A 96 -3.22 12.37 7.47
C GLN A 96 -2.58 12.98 8.73
N MET A 97 -3.37 13.21 9.78
CA MET A 97 -2.87 13.72 11.06
C MET A 97 -1.94 12.72 11.76
N LEU A 98 -2.23 11.41 11.69
CA LEU A 98 -1.40 10.36 12.27
C LEU A 98 -0.05 10.19 11.54
N VAL A 99 -0.06 10.20 10.20
CA VAL A 99 1.17 10.10 9.40
C VAL A 99 2.07 11.32 9.66
N THR A 100 1.49 12.50 9.77
CA THR A 100 2.25 13.75 9.96
C THR A 100 2.81 13.88 11.38
N SER A 101 2.05 13.51 12.42
CA SER A 101 2.51 13.59 13.81
C SER A 101 3.63 12.59 14.11
N THR A 102 3.50 11.35 13.65
CA THR A 102 4.52 10.29 13.83
C THR A 102 5.84 10.61 13.12
N PHE A 103 5.80 11.41 12.06
CA PHE A 103 7.00 11.91 11.39
C PHE A 103 7.63 13.10 12.11
N LYS A 104 6.81 14.02 12.63
CA LYS A 104 7.27 15.26 13.29
C LYS A 104 7.91 15.02 14.66
N GLU A 105 7.46 14.00 15.41
CA GLU A 105 7.98 13.68 16.74
C GLU A 105 9.30 12.90 16.75
N ARG A 106 9.86 12.52 15.61
CA ARG A 106 11.18 11.88 15.56
C ARG A 106 12.28 12.94 15.39
N PRO A 107 12.97 13.38 16.47
CA PRO A 107 14.00 14.43 16.40
C PRO A 107 15.24 14.05 15.55
N SER A 108 15.31 12.81 15.04
CA SER A 108 16.47 12.27 14.33
C SER A 108 16.33 12.20 12.80
N ARG A 109 15.22 12.65 12.20
CA ARG A 109 15.11 12.75 10.73
C ARG A 109 14.88 14.19 10.30
N LYS A 110 15.99 14.87 9.95
CA LYS A 110 15.95 16.13 9.18
C LYS A 110 15.51 15.83 7.75
N LEU A 111 14.23 15.57 7.56
CA LEU A 111 13.60 15.63 6.25
C LEU A 111 12.68 16.85 6.30
N GLY A 112 13.20 17.97 5.79
CA GLY A 112 12.43 19.19 5.64
C GLY A 112 11.29 18.94 4.67
N PHE A 113 10.10 18.68 5.19
CA PHE A 113 8.84 18.90 4.48
C PHE A 113 8.57 20.41 4.43
N TYR A 114 9.46 21.15 3.78
CA TYR A 114 9.18 22.50 3.30
C TYR A 114 8.68 22.34 1.85
N GLY A 115 7.41 22.68 1.60
CA GLY A 115 7.03 23.13 0.26
C GLY A 115 6.18 22.21 -0.62
N CYS A 116 5.17 21.51 -0.09
CA CYS A 116 4.08 21.01 -0.96
C CYS A 116 2.69 21.16 -0.31
N PHE A 117 2.42 22.33 0.25
CA PHE A 117 1.06 22.78 0.57
C PHE A 117 0.85 24.27 0.21
N ILE A 118 1.68 24.79 -0.71
CA ILE A 118 1.48 26.09 -1.35
C ILE A 118 1.57 25.87 -2.86
N ASN A 119 0.54 25.25 -3.44
CA ASN A 119 -0.18 25.73 -4.61
C ASN A 119 -1.52 25.00 -4.68
#